data_AF-A0A2E1NIG4-F1
#
_entry.id   AF-A0A2E1NIG4-F1
#
_cell.length_a   1.000
_cell.length_b   1.000
_cell.length_c   1.000
_cell.angle_alpha   90.00
_cell.angle_beta   90.00
_cell.angle_gamma   90.00
#
_symmetry.space_group_name_H-M   'P 1'
#
loop_
_entity.id
_entity.type
_entity.pdbx_description
1 polymer ?
#
loop_
_entity_poly.entity_id
_entity_poly.type
_entity_poly.pdbx_seq_one_letter_code
_entity_poly.pdbx_strand_id
1 'polypeptide(L)'
;MRFMKTIRFKLKPDFLDDFLTEYHKVTEAAIKDGSIDSYFTAVVEDEIVYIGTFNDKEPVSNTIQRGLDWLDNFKHMLQLYSHWNSYVIVESGAIKYENRISTL
;
A
#
# COMPACT_ATOMS: atom_id res chain seq x y z
N MET A 1 3.97 -18.20 4.22
CA MET A 1 2.80 -17.67 4.95
C MET A 1 2.39 -16.38 4.25
N ARG A 2 1.11 -16.21 3.92
CA ARG A 2 0.62 -14.98 3.29
C ARG A 2 0.12 -14.01 4.36
N PHE A 3 0.25 -12.72 4.10
CA PHE A 3 -0.30 -11.70 4.97
C PHE A 3 -0.81 -10.52 4.14
N MET A 4 -1.76 -9.80 4.71
CA MET A 4 -2.34 -8.60 4.14
C MET A 4 -1.78 -7.38 4.83
N LYS A 5 -1.50 -6.34 4.05
CA LYS A 5 -1.25 -4.98 4.56
C LYS A 5 -2.31 -4.03 4.04
N THR A 6 -2.81 -3.21 4.94
CA THR A 6 -3.60 -2.03 4.61
C THR A 6 -2.74 -0.81 4.90
N ILE A 7 -2.52 0.04 3.91
CA ILE A 7 -1.76 1.30 4.03
C ILE A 7 -2.73 2.43 3.67
N ARG A 8 -2.93 3.35 4.62
CA ARG A 8 -3.88 4.46 4.48
C ARG A 8 -3.14 5.77 4.64
N PHE A 9 -3.41 6.73 3.76
CA PHE A 9 -2.85 8.07 3.82
C PHE A 9 -3.79 9.06 3.13
N LYS A 10 -3.77 10.32 3.57
CA LYS A 10 -4.58 11.40 3.01
C LYS A 10 -3.71 12.37 2.23
N LEU A 11 -4.17 12.81 1.06
CA LEU A 11 -3.50 13.83 0.27
C LEU A 11 -4.09 15.19 0.54
N LYS A 12 -3.26 16.24 0.49
CA LYS A 12 -3.77 17.61 0.40
C LYS A 12 -4.57 17.76 -0.90
N PRO A 13 -5.68 18.53 -0.93
CA PRO A 13 -6.63 18.55 -2.04
C PRO A 13 -5.99 18.83 -3.41
N ASP A 14 -4.94 19.66 -3.43
CA ASP A 14 -4.31 20.13 -4.66
C ASP A 14 -3.31 19.12 -5.29
N PHE A 15 -3.03 17.99 -4.62
CA PHE A 15 -1.96 17.06 -5.00
C PHE A 15 -2.47 15.69 -5.48
N LEU A 16 -3.79 15.47 -5.57
CA LEU A 16 -4.35 14.15 -5.89
C LEU A 16 -3.88 13.63 -7.25
N ASP A 17 -4.07 14.41 -8.32
CA ASP A 17 -3.77 13.98 -9.69
C ASP A 17 -2.26 13.76 -9.90
N ASP A 18 -1.44 14.69 -9.40
CA ASP A 18 0.03 14.60 -9.47
C ASP A 18 0.55 13.38 -8.70
N PHE A 19 0.01 13.11 -7.52
CA PHE A 19 0.40 11.96 -6.72
C PHE A 19 0.01 10.64 -7.38
N LEU A 20 -1.22 10.53 -7.93
CA LEU A 20 -1.69 9.31 -8.57
C LEU A 20 -0.80 8.91 -9.77
N THR A 21 -0.30 9.90 -10.52
CA THR A 21 0.62 9.65 -11.64
C THR A 21 1.91 8.96 -11.19
N GLU A 22 2.49 9.39 -10.07
CA GLU A 22 3.71 8.78 -9.53
C GLU A 22 3.42 7.46 -8.80
N TYR A 23 2.27 7.38 -8.12
CA TYR A 23 1.82 6.20 -7.40
C TYR A 23 1.67 4.96 -8.30
N HIS A 24 1.09 5.14 -9.49
CA HIS A 24 0.91 4.04 -10.44
C HIS A 24 2.25 3.45 -10.90
N LYS A 25 3.24 4.31 -11.23
CA LYS A 25 4.56 3.87 -11.68
C LYS A 25 5.27 3.01 -10.62
N VAL A 26 5.22 3.44 -9.36
CA VAL A 26 5.86 2.72 -8.27
C VAL A 26 5.15 1.42 -7.94
N THR A 27 3.82 1.41 -7.98
CA THR A 27 3.05 0.19 -7.74
C THR A 27 3.32 -0.86 -8.82
N GLU A 28 3.40 -0.46 -10.10
CA GLU A 28 3.77 -1.35 -11.19
C GLU A 28 5.19 -1.92 -11.05
N ALA A 29 6.15 -1.10 -10.60
CA ALA A 29 7.50 -1.55 -10.32
C ALA A 29 7.51 -2.58 -9.16
N ALA A 30 6.78 -2.30 -8.09
CA ALA A 30 6.68 -3.18 -6.92
C ALA A 30 6.07 -4.55 -7.23
N ILE A 31 5.13 -4.64 -8.18
CA ILE A 31 4.56 -5.91 -8.63
C ILE A 31 5.61 -6.80 -9.30
N LYS A 32 6.56 -6.20 -10.04
CA LYS A 32 7.63 -6.94 -10.73
C LYS A 32 8.58 -7.63 -9.77
N ASP A 33 8.67 -7.17 -8.53
CA ASP A 33 9.48 -7.81 -7.48
C ASP A 33 8.88 -9.16 -7.03
N GLY A 34 7.62 -9.44 -7.39
CA GLY A 34 6.99 -10.74 -7.24
C GLY A 34 6.61 -11.12 -5.81
N SER A 35 6.70 -10.19 -4.85
CA SER A 35 6.25 -10.39 -3.47
C SER A 35 4.78 -10.08 -3.23
N ILE A 36 4.14 -9.38 -4.17
CA ILE A 36 2.72 -9.01 -4.16
C ILE A 36 1.94 -10.06 -4.95
N ASP A 37 1.04 -10.79 -4.29
CA ASP A 37 0.14 -11.74 -4.98
C ASP A 37 -1.07 -11.06 -5.61
N SER A 38 -1.60 -10.04 -4.93
CA SER A 38 -2.74 -9.23 -5.38
C SER A 38 -2.75 -7.91 -4.61
N TYR A 39 -3.35 -6.89 -5.21
CA TYR A 39 -3.56 -5.61 -4.53
C TYR A 39 -4.80 -4.92 -5.07
N PHE A 40 -5.29 -3.96 -4.29
CA PHE A 40 -6.34 -3.04 -4.68
C PHE A 40 -6.05 -1.67 -4.05
N THR A 41 -6.36 -0.61 -4.80
CA THR A 41 -6.28 0.77 -4.31
C THR A 41 -7.63 1.44 -4.51
N ALA A 42 -8.14 2.06 -3.45
CA ALA A 42 -9.30 2.94 -3.52
C ALA A 42 -8.93 4.36 -3.10
N VAL A 43 -9.61 5.33 -3.69
CA VAL A 43 -9.70 6.70 -3.18
C VAL A 43 -11.08 6.84 -2.56
N VAL A 44 -11.13 7.09 -1.25
CA VAL A 44 -12.36 7.31 -0.48
C VAL A 44 -12.30 8.73 0.06
N GLU A 45 -13.10 9.63 -0.52
CA GLU A 45 -12.99 11.08 -0.28
C GLU A 45 -11.58 11.59 -0.60
N ASP A 46 -10.79 11.94 0.41
CA ASP A 46 -9.40 12.42 0.33
C ASP A 46 -8.37 11.37 0.80
N GLU A 47 -8.84 10.18 1.19
CA GLU A 47 -8.02 9.09 1.71
C GLU A 47 -7.74 8.06 0.62
N ILE A 48 -6.46 7.76 0.42
CA ILE A 48 -6.01 6.63 -0.38
C ILE A 48 -5.86 5.42 0.54
N VAL A 49 -6.50 4.33 0.14
CA VAL A 49 -6.47 3.04 0.83
C VAL A 49 -5.85 2.02 -0.12
N TYR A 50 -4.62 1.63 0.17
CA TYR A 50 -3.95 0.51 -0.50
C TYR A 50 -4.09 -0.75 0.33
N ILE A 51 -4.54 -1.83 -0.29
CA ILE A 51 -4.62 -3.16 0.30
C ILE A 51 -3.82 -4.11 -0.57
N GLY A 52 -2.78 -4.72 -0.01
CA GLY A 52 -1.94 -5.70 -0.70
C GLY A 52 -1.88 -7.03 0.05
N THR A 53 -1.91 -8.14 -0.68
CA THR A 53 -1.59 -9.47 -0.16
C THR A 53 -0.18 -9.86 -0.57
N PHE A 54 0.65 -10.22 0.40
CA PHE A 54 2.06 -10.49 0.23
C PHE A 54 2.38 -11.95 0.51
N ASN A 55 3.30 -12.50 -0.28
CA ASN A 55 3.82 -13.84 -0.11
C ASN A 55 5.12 -13.88 0.73
N ASP A 56 5.70 -15.07 0.80
CA ASP A 56 6.91 -15.39 1.55
C ASP A 56 8.20 -14.76 0.99
N LYS A 57 8.16 -14.15 -0.20
CA LYS A 57 9.29 -13.36 -0.72
C LYS A 57 9.42 -11.99 -0.09
N GLU A 58 8.36 -11.49 0.55
CA GLU A 58 8.31 -10.13 1.09
C GLU A 58 9.43 -9.79 2.10
N PRO A 59 9.84 -10.68 3.02
CA PRO A 59 10.99 -10.43 3.89
C PRO A 59 12.31 -10.19 3.15
N VAL A 60 12.43 -10.66 1.91
CA VAL A 60 13.62 -10.50 1.07
C VAL A 60 13.48 -9.29 0.14
N SER A 61 12.32 -9.11 -0.50
CA SER A 61 12.08 -7.98 -1.41
C SER A 61 11.86 -6.66 -0.68
N ASN A 62 11.43 -6.70 0.59
CA ASN A 62 11.18 -5.55 1.45
C ASN A 62 10.31 -4.48 0.76
N THR A 63 9.31 -4.92 -0.01
CA THR A 63 8.49 -4.08 -0.87
C THR A 63 7.64 -3.11 -0.05
N ILE A 64 7.14 -3.55 1.11
CA ILE A 64 6.34 -2.72 2.02
C ILE A 64 7.17 -1.56 2.56
N GLN A 65 8.37 -1.83 3.08
CA GLN A 65 9.20 -0.77 3.63
C GLN A 65 9.64 0.20 2.54
N ARG A 66 10.04 -0.29 1.36
CA ARG A 66 10.35 0.57 0.21
C ARG A 66 9.17 1.45 -0.19
N GLY A 67 7.95 0.92 -0.15
CA GLY A 67 6.73 1.69 -0.40
C GLY A 67 6.49 2.78 0.64
N LEU A 68 6.74 2.49 1.92
CA LEU A 68 6.63 3.48 3.01
C LEU A 68 7.72 4.55 2.92
N ASP A 69 8.97 4.17 2.63
CA ASP A 69 10.09 5.09 2.44
C ASP A 69 9.84 5.99 1.23
N TRP A 70 9.29 5.44 0.14
CA TRP A 70 8.86 6.22 -1.01
C TRP A 70 7.80 7.24 -0.60
N LEU A 71 6.78 6.82 0.15
CA LEU A 71 5.69 7.69 0.61
C LEU A 71 6.17 8.81 1.55
N ASP A 72 7.19 8.58 2.36
CA ASP A 72 7.77 9.62 3.24
C ASP A 72 8.42 10.77 2.43
N ASN A 73 8.91 10.52 1.21
CA ASN A 73 9.36 11.61 0.31
C ASN A 73 8.21 12.54 -0.11
N PHE A 74 6.97 12.05 -0.09
CA PHE A 74 5.77 12.81 -0.42
C PHE A 74 5.06 13.38 0.82
N LYS A 75 5.65 13.31 2.01
CA LYS A 75 5.07 13.82 3.26
C LYS A 75 4.59 15.26 3.19
N HIS A 76 5.22 16.10 2.38
CA HIS A 76 4.81 17.48 2.13
C HIS A 76 3.46 17.59 1.40
N MET A 77 3.06 16.57 0.65
CA MET A 77 1.75 16.44 -0.03
C MET A 77 0.71 15.73 0.85
N LEU A 78 1.12 15.07 1.94
CA LEU A 78 0.23 14.33 2.83
C LEU A 78 -0.43 15.23 3.88
N GLN A 79 -1.62 14.83 4.33
CA GLN A 79 -2.29 15.37 5.50
C GLN A 79 -2.00 14.52 6.74
N LEU A 80 -1.84 15.17 7.89
CA LEU A 80 -1.61 14.49 9.16
C LEU A 80 -2.94 13.98 9.74
N TYR A 81 -3.00 12.71 10.12
CA TYR A 81 -4.09 12.18 10.94
C TYR A 81 -3.96 12.70 12.36
N SER A 82 -4.69 13.77 12.70
CA SER A 82 -4.52 14.51 13.96
C SER A 82 -4.64 13.64 15.21
N HIS A 83 -5.53 12.65 15.21
CA HIS A 83 -5.72 11.76 16.36
C HIS A 83 -4.63 10.69 16.51
N TRP A 84 -3.90 10.35 15.44
CA TRP A 84 -2.84 9.34 15.43
C TRP A 84 -1.42 9.94 15.41
N ASN A 85 -1.31 11.26 15.22
CA ASN A 85 -0.03 11.96 15.01
C ASN A 85 0.87 11.27 13.97
N SER A 86 0.25 10.77 12.89
CA SER A 86 0.93 10.10 11.79
C SER A 86 0.37 10.56 10.45
N TYR A 87 1.18 10.50 9.40
CA TYR A 87 0.74 10.75 8.02
C TYR A 87 0.25 9.48 7.32
N VAL A 88 0.65 8.32 7.85
CA VAL A 88 0.37 7.01 7.26
C VAL A 88 -0.08 6.07 8.37
N ILE A 89 -1.15 5.34 8.12
CA ILE A 89 -1.64 4.28 9.00
C ILE A 89 -1.37 2.95 8.30
N VAL A 90 -0.71 2.03 9.00
CA VAL A 90 -0.36 0.71 8.47
C VAL A 90 -0.95 -0.36 9.37
N GLU A 91 -1.79 -1.21 8.79
CA GLU A 91 -2.39 -2.35 9.47
C GLU A 91 -1.92 -3.65 8.81
N SER A 92 -1.86 -4.72 9.61
CA SER A 92 -1.32 -6.01 9.18
C SER A 92 -2.19 -7.15 9.67
N GLY A 93 -2.49 -8.10 8.79
CA GLY A 93 -3.25 -9.30 9.13
C GLY A 93 -2.66 -10.55 8.51
N ALA A 94 -2.52 -11.63 9.28
CA ALA A 94 -2.15 -12.93 8.73
C ALA A 94 -3.35 -13.55 7.98
N ILE A 95 -3.12 -14.08 6.78
CA ILE A 95 -4.15 -14.79 6.01
C ILE A 95 -4.08 -16.28 6.41
N LYS A 96 -5.09 -16.76 7.15
CA LYS A 96 -5.09 -18.12 7.74
C LYS A 96 -5.90 -19.15 6.94
N TYR A 97 -6.87 -18.74 6.13
CA TYR A 97 -7.78 -19.63 5.41
C TYR A 97 -7.95 -19.16 3.96
N GLU A 98 -7.05 -19.56 3.07
CA GLU A 98 -7.31 -19.53 1.64
C GLU A 98 -7.96 -20.87 1.26
N ASN A 99 -9.28 -20.90 1.09
CA ASN A 99 -9.89 -21.94 0.28
C ASN A 99 -9.40 -21.73 -1.15
N ARG A 100 -8.31 -22.39 -1.54
CA ARG A 100 -7.90 -22.48 -2.93
C ARG A 100 -8.98 -23.23 -3.67
N ILE A 101 -9.91 -22.51 -4.28
CA ILE A 101 -10.66 -23.08 -5.40
C ILE A 101 -9.63 -23.22 -6.51
N SER A 102 -9.02 -24.40 -6.60
CA SER A 102 -8.27 -24.80 -7.78
C SER A 102 -9.25 -24.83 -8.94
N THR A 103 -9.32 -23.74 -9.70
CA THR A 103 -9.82 -23.81 -11.07
C THR A 103 -8.81 -24.63 -11.86
N LEU A 104 -9.17 -25.91 -12.05
CA LEU A 104 -8.64 -26.82 -13.06
C LEU A 104 -8.81 -26.23 -14.47
#